data_AF-A0A645ASV9-F1
#
_entry.id   AF-A0A645ASV9-F1
#
_cell.length_a   1.000
_cell.length_b   1.000
_cell.length_c   1.000
_cell.angle_alpha   90.00
_cell.angle_beta   90.00
_cell.angle_gamma   90.00
#
_symmetry.space_group_name_H-M   'P 1'
#
loop_
_entity.id
_entity.type
_entity.pdbx_description
1 polymer ?
#
loop_
_entity_poly.entity_id
_entity_poly.type
_entity_poly.pdbx_seq_one_letter_code
_entity_poly.pdbx_strand_id
1 'polypeptide(L)'
;MYTDKNGRKWFKGNLHMHTTLSDGRKAPEEAARIYREKGYDFISITDHWEFYSGCEADGLTIISGCEFHTFNPQMTHIVGAGMEYMPQLDRNSSVQEIIDAINAAGGAAILAHPAWSLNTPEFIASLNGLAGAEIYNSVSGYPFSARPYSGTTLDLAAKAGCLLPLFASDDTHYYNEELFRGFIYVNAEELTGKSILDAVKAGRFYATQGPVISEEKVFGGKYSVSADAEYIQFYSASFWNADTTARIGRREATAAEFVIKPQDSFVRAEVCDKSGLFAWTSPKKI
;
A
#
# COMPACT_ATOMS: atom_id res chain seq x y z
N MET A 1 11.36 4.50 -12.00
CA MET A 1 12.42 3.86 -11.17
C MET A 1 13.38 4.88 -10.58
N TYR A 2 13.88 4.67 -9.36
CA TYR A 2 15.11 5.31 -8.86
C TYR A 2 16.09 4.28 -8.29
N THR A 3 17.36 4.67 -8.13
CA THR A 3 18.39 3.84 -7.47
C THR A 3 18.84 4.51 -6.18
N ASP A 4 18.88 3.76 -5.08
CA ASP A 4 19.31 4.31 -3.79
C ASP A 4 20.84 4.32 -3.64
N LYS A 5 21.33 4.89 -2.52
CA LYS A 5 22.76 5.00 -2.21
C LYS A 5 23.50 3.65 -2.13
N ASN A 6 22.78 2.55 -1.98
CA ASN A 6 23.32 1.19 -1.91
C ASN A 6 23.24 0.47 -3.27
N GLY A 7 22.86 1.17 -4.34
CA GLY A 7 22.72 0.59 -5.69
C GLY A 7 21.44 -0.23 -5.89
N ARG A 8 20.48 -0.17 -4.97
CA ARG A 8 19.24 -0.94 -5.08
C ARG A 8 18.22 -0.20 -5.94
N LYS A 9 17.56 -0.92 -6.84
CA LYS A 9 16.52 -0.37 -7.73
C LYS A 9 15.15 -0.33 -7.04
N TRP A 10 14.43 0.76 -7.24
CA TRP A 10 13.09 0.97 -6.71
C TRP A 10 12.15 1.32 -7.85
N PHE A 11 11.12 0.50 -8.03
CA PHE A 11 10.13 0.62 -9.10
C PHE A 11 8.83 1.22 -8.57
N LYS A 12 8.31 2.22 -9.26
CA LYS A 12 7.06 2.92 -8.95
C LYS A 12 5.90 2.12 -9.51
N GLY A 13 4.89 1.82 -8.69
CA GLY A 13 3.69 1.15 -9.18
C GLY A 13 2.42 1.40 -8.39
N ASN A 14 1.28 1.17 -9.05
CA ASN A 14 -0.06 1.22 -8.47
C ASN A 14 -0.73 -0.15 -8.64
N LEU A 15 -1.24 -0.73 -7.56
CA LEU A 15 -1.81 -2.08 -7.58
C LEU A 15 -3.35 -2.11 -7.56
N HIS A 16 -4.00 -0.94 -7.52
CA HIS A 16 -5.45 -0.86 -7.43
C HIS A 16 -5.97 0.19 -8.42
N MET A 17 -6.68 -0.27 -9.44
CA MET A 17 -7.35 0.57 -10.44
C MET A 17 -8.38 -0.18 -11.26
N HIS A 18 -9.32 0.57 -11.82
CA HIS A 18 -10.46 0.08 -12.57
C HIS A 18 -10.46 0.62 -14.00
N THR A 19 -10.99 -0.18 -14.90
CA THR A 19 -11.09 0.08 -16.33
C THR A 19 -12.53 -0.10 -16.78
N THR A 20 -12.78 -0.04 -18.09
CA THR A 20 -14.11 -0.34 -18.66
C THR A 20 -14.50 -1.81 -18.55
N LEU A 21 -13.67 -2.68 -17.97
CA LEU A 21 -14.04 -4.08 -17.73
C LEU A 21 -14.98 -4.21 -16.53
N SER A 22 -14.89 -3.34 -15.51
CA SER A 22 -15.94 -3.15 -14.50
C SER A 22 -16.63 -1.80 -14.65
N ASP A 23 -16.16 -0.79 -13.94
CA ASP A 23 -16.87 0.47 -13.69
C ASP A 23 -15.96 1.70 -13.83
N GLY A 24 -14.69 1.51 -14.18
CA GLY A 24 -13.81 2.57 -14.63
C GLY A 24 -14.19 3.11 -16.02
N ARG A 25 -13.69 4.31 -16.36
CA ARG A 25 -14.05 5.00 -17.61
C ARG A 25 -13.01 4.90 -18.74
N LYS A 26 -11.94 4.14 -18.54
CA LYS A 26 -10.85 4.00 -19.52
C LYS A 26 -10.62 2.55 -19.86
N ALA A 27 -10.40 2.26 -21.14
CA ALA A 27 -10.03 0.92 -21.57
C ALA A 27 -8.68 0.52 -20.95
N PRO A 28 -8.43 -0.79 -20.70
CA PRO A 28 -7.17 -1.28 -20.16
C PRO A 28 -5.92 -0.68 -20.81
N GLU A 29 -5.88 -0.63 -22.14
CA GLU A 29 -4.74 -0.13 -22.90
C GLU A 29 -4.56 1.39 -22.74
N GLU A 30 -5.66 2.14 -22.68
CA GLU A 30 -5.62 3.59 -22.46
C GLU A 30 -5.15 3.90 -21.04
N ALA A 31 -5.65 3.15 -20.05
CA ALA A 31 -5.25 3.28 -18.66
C ALA A 31 -3.75 2.97 -18.46
N ALA A 32 -3.26 1.88 -19.03
CA ALA A 32 -1.84 1.53 -19.03
C ALA A 32 -0.98 2.63 -19.66
N ARG A 33 -1.39 3.15 -20.81
CA ARG A 33 -0.69 4.26 -21.49
C ARG A 33 -0.60 5.50 -20.61
N ILE A 34 -1.68 5.88 -19.93
CA ILE A 34 -1.75 7.05 -19.04
C ILE A 34 -0.75 6.90 -17.87
N TYR A 35 -0.70 5.74 -17.21
CA TYR A 35 0.22 5.50 -16.09
C TYR A 35 1.68 5.48 -16.53
N ARG A 36 1.97 4.85 -17.67
CA ARG A 36 3.31 4.88 -18.28
C ARG A 36 3.78 6.31 -18.55
N GLU A 37 2.94 7.15 -19.15
CA GLU A 37 3.24 8.57 -19.42
C GLU A 37 3.51 9.38 -18.13
N LYS A 38 3.09 8.87 -16.96
CA LYS A 38 3.42 9.43 -15.62
C LYS A 38 4.58 8.75 -14.92
N GLY A 39 5.36 7.94 -15.63
CA GLY A 39 6.60 7.33 -15.14
C GLY A 39 6.38 6.21 -14.13
N TYR A 40 5.22 5.55 -14.17
CA TYR A 40 5.03 4.28 -13.48
C TYR A 40 5.80 3.19 -14.21
N ASP A 41 6.44 2.32 -13.45
CA ASP A 41 7.17 1.17 -13.96
C ASP A 41 6.24 -0.06 -14.06
N PHE A 42 5.27 -0.18 -13.14
CA PHE A 42 4.26 -1.24 -13.17
C PHE A 42 2.88 -0.78 -12.69
N ILE A 43 1.85 -1.50 -13.10
CA ILE A 43 0.48 -1.39 -12.58
C ILE A 43 -0.15 -2.77 -12.37
N SER A 44 -1.28 -2.84 -11.67
CA SER A 44 -2.17 -4.01 -11.69
C SER A 44 -3.58 -3.51 -12.04
N ILE A 45 -4.19 -4.09 -13.06
CA ILE A 45 -5.59 -3.81 -13.41
C ILE A 45 -6.45 -4.74 -12.57
N THR A 46 -7.34 -4.17 -11.76
CA THR A 46 -8.07 -4.88 -10.71
C THR A 46 -9.56 -4.58 -10.78
N ASP A 47 -10.12 -4.65 -11.99
CA ASP A 47 -11.56 -4.52 -12.19
C ASP A 47 -12.35 -5.47 -11.27
N HIS A 48 -13.53 -5.02 -10.85
CA HIS A 48 -14.35 -5.74 -9.89
C HIS A 48 -14.83 -7.07 -10.47
N TRP A 49 -14.42 -8.18 -9.86
CA TRP A 49 -14.79 -9.55 -10.27
C TRP A 49 -14.40 -9.92 -11.72
N GLU A 50 -13.55 -9.11 -12.36
CA GLU A 50 -13.09 -9.32 -13.73
C GLU A 50 -11.56 -9.48 -13.75
N PHE A 51 -11.10 -10.68 -14.08
CA PHE A 51 -9.68 -11.02 -14.03
C PHE A 51 -8.93 -10.48 -15.26
N TYR A 52 -7.90 -9.67 -15.00
CA TYR A 52 -6.93 -9.27 -16.01
C TYR A 52 -5.66 -10.12 -15.88
N SER A 53 -5.27 -10.81 -16.96
CA SER A 53 -4.15 -11.79 -16.91
C SER A 53 -2.74 -11.18 -16.85
N GLY A 54 -2.60 -9.86 -16.94
CA GLY A 54 -1.31 -9.17 -16.96
C GLY A 54 -0.55 -9.34 -18.28
N CYS A 55 0.36 -8.43 -18.57
CA CYS A 55 1.21 -8.43 -19.76
C CYS A 55 2.33 -7.39 -19.62
N GLU A 56 3.27 -7.39 -20.56
CA GLU A 56 4.19 -6.26 -20.75
C GLU A 56 3.69 -5.42 -21.92
N ALA A 57 3.48 -4.12 -21.70
CA ALA A 57 2.96 -3.20 -22.70
C ALA A 57 3.82 -1.93 -22.77
N ASP A 58 4.54 -1.75 -23.87
CA ASP A 58 5.37 -0.56 -24.13
C ASP A 58 6.31 -0.16 -22.96
N GLY A 59 6.95 -1.15 -22.33
CA GLY A 59 7.87 -0.93 -21.20
C GLY A 59 7.20 -0.71 -19.84
N LEU A 60 5.88 -0.88 -19.74
CA LEU A 60 5.14 -0.97 -18.50
C LEU A 60 4.83 -2.44 -18.18
N THR A 61 5.17 -2.88 -16.98
CA THR A 61 4.75 -4.19 -16.46
C THR A 61 3.32 -4.11 -15.94
N ILE A 62 2.40 -4.87 -16.53
CA ILE A 62 1.03 -5.03 -16.04
C ILE A 62 0.93 -6.36 -15.31
N ILE A 63 0.78 -6.29 -14.00
CA ILE A 63 0.57 -7.44 -13.13
C ILE A 63 -0.89 -7.89 -13.26
N SER A 64 -1.12 -9.20 -13.23
CA SER A 64 -2.48 -9.74 -13.22
C SER A 64 -3.26 -9.29 -12.00
N GLY A 65 -4.56 -9.12 -12.11
CA GLY A 65 -5.34 -8.56 -11.02
C GLY A 65 -6.83 -8.78 -11.13
N CYS A 66 -7.48 -8.69 -9.98
CA CYS A 66 -8.94 -8.62 -9.81
C CYS A 66 -9.19 -8.03 -8.42
N GLU A 67 -10.20 -7.17 -8.29
CA GLU A 67 -10.70 -6.80 -6.96
C GLU A 67 -11.98 -7.58 -6.65
N PHE A 68 -11.99 -8.24 -5.49
CA PHE A 68 -13.14 -8.96 -4.98
C PHE A 68 -13.83 -8.14 -3.90
N HIS A 69 -15.14 -8.25 -3.81
CA HIS A 69 -15.88 -7.64 -2.70
C HIS A 69 -17.06 -8.49 -2.26
N THR A 70 -17.28 -8.52 -0.95
CA THR A 70 -18.32 -9.32 -0.31
C THR A 70 -18.95 -8.56 0.85
N PHE A 71 -20.17 -8.94 1.22
CA PHE A 71 -20.84 -8.50 2.45
C PHE A 71 -20.73 -9.51 3.59
N ASN A 72 -19.98 -10.60 3.42
CA ASN A 72 -19.90 -11.70 4.37
C ASN A 72 -18.53 -11.72 5.08
N PRO A 73 -18.43 -11.37 6.38
CA PRO A 73 -19.52 -11.00 7.30
C PRO A 73 -19.90 -9.51 7.24
N GLN A 74 -19.12 -8.69 6.55
CA GLN A 74 -19.40 -7.27 6.33
C GLN A 74 -18.78 -6.81 5.01
N MET A 75 -19.17 -5.60 4.55
CA MET A 75 -18.60 -4.99 3.35
C MET A 75 -17.07 -4.94 3.44
N THR A 76 -16.41 -5.66 2.54
CA THR A 76 -14.95 -5.74 2.49
C THR A 76 -14.53 -5.91 1.05
N HIS A 77 -13.49 -5.19 0.67
CA HIS A 77 -12.85 -5.29 -0.63
C HIS A 77 -11.44 -5.86 -0.48
N ILE A 78 -11.09 -6.83 -1.31
CA ILE A 78 -9.78 -7.48 -1.34
C ILE A 78 -9.24 -7.42 -2.77
N VAL A 79 -8.14 -6.69 -2.95
CA VAL A 79 -7.37 -6.72 -4.19
C VAL A 79 -6.54 -7.99 -4.23
N GLY A 80 -6.73 -8.80 -5.26
CA GLY A 80 -5.85 -9.92 -5.58
C GLY A 80 -4.87 -9.51 -6.67
N ALA A 81 -3.62 -9.23 -6.30
CA ALA A 81 -2.57 -8.87 -7.26
C ALA A 81 -1.66 -10.07 -7.57
N GLY A 82 -1.32 -10.26 -8.84
CA GLY A 82 -0.37 -11.28 -9.29
C GLY A 82 -0.90 -12.72 -9.23
N MET A 83 -2.21 -12.92 -9.35
CA MET A 83 -2.80 -14.26 -9.41
C MET A 83 -2.52 -14.94 -10.76
N GLU A 84 -2.22 -16.24 -10.74
CA GLU A 84 -1.97 -17.05 -11.93
C GLU A 84 -3.25 -17.41 -12.69
N TYR A 85 -4.39 -17.43 -11.98
CA TYR A 85 -5.71 -17.73 -12.51
C TYR A 85 -6.80 -17.05 -11.70
N MET A 86 -7.99 -16.88 -12.29
CA MET A 86 -9.18 -16.41 -11.58
C MET A 86 -9.67 -17.51 -10.62
N PRO A 87 -9.68 -17.27 -9.30
CA PRO A 87 -10.21 -18.26 -8.36
C PRO A 87 -11.72 -18.44 -8.54
N GLN A 88 -12.21 -19.65 -8.24
CA GLN A 88 -13.64 -19.95 -8.26
C GLN A 88 -14.29 -19.42 -6.97
N LEU A 89 -14.77 -18.18 -7.04
CA LEU A 89 -15.42 -17.47 -5.95
C LEU A 89 -16.76 -16.90 -6.43
N ASP A 90 -17.63 -16.58 -5.49
CA ASP A 90 -18.82 -15.78 -5.76
C ASP A 90 -19.02 -14.70 -4.68
N ARG A 91 -19.97 -13.79 -4.91
CA ARG A 91 -20.20 -12.62 -4.05
C ARG A 91 -20.68 -12.94 -2.63
N ASN A 92 -20.99 -14.21 -2.33
CA ASN A 92 -21.33 -14.70 -0.99
C ASN A 92 -20.15 -15.36 -0.28
N SER A 93 -19.06 -15.66 -1.00
CA SER A 93 -17.81 -16.12 -0.39
C SER A 93 -17.42 -15.18 0.74
N SER A 94 -17.02 -15.75 1.87
CA SER A 94 -16.54 -14.98 3.01
C SER A 94 -15.21 -14.30 2.69
N VAL A 95 -14.90 -13.25 3.44
CA VAL A 95 -13.62 -12.54 3.28
C VAL A 95 -12.41 -13.48 3.43
N GLN A 96 -12.46 -14.44 4.36
CA GLN A 96 -11.35 -15.39 4.54
C GLN A 96 -11.22 -16.35 3.35
N GLU A 97 -12.33 -16.86 2.80
CA GLU A 97 -12.29 -17.71 1.59
C GLU A 97 -11.70 -16.96 0.39
N ILE A 98 -12.03 -15.68 0.23
CA ILE A 98 -11.46 -14.83 -0.82
C ILE A 98 -9.94 -14.69 -0.64
N ILE A 99 -9.47 -14.37 0.57
CA ILE A 99 -8.04 -14.23 0.86
C ILE A 99 -7.30 -15.55 0.59
N ASP A 100 -7.83 -16.66 1.08
CA ASP A 100 -7.22 -17.99 0.90
C ASP A 100 -7.16 -18.38 -0.58
N ALA A 101 -8.21 -18.09 -1.34
CA ALA A 101 -8.27 -18.38 -2.77
C ALA A 101 -7.30 -17.53 -3.59
N ILE A 102 -7.14 -16.24 -3.28
CA ILE A 102 -6.13 -15.37 -3.91
C ILE A 102 -4.73 -15.92 -3.64
N ASN A 103 -4.44 -16.30 -2.40
CA ASN A 103 -3.14 -16.85 -2.02
C ASN A 103 -2.88 -18.21 -2.70
N ALA A 104 -3.89 -19.08 -2.78
CA ALA A 104 -3.82 -20.35 -3.48
C ALA A 104 -3.55 -20.18 -4.98
N ALA A 105 -4.09 -19.11 -5.58
CA ALA A 105 -3.80 -18.72 -6.97
C ALA A 105 -2.44 -18.04 -7.14
N GLY A 106 -1.56 -18.06 -6.13
CA GLY A 106 -0.23 -17.47 -6.20
C GLY A 106 -0.22 -15.94 -6.11
N GLY A 107 -1.36 -15.30 -5.84
CA GLY A 107 -1.47 -13.85 -5.70
C GLY A 107 -1.04 -13.31 -4.33
N ALA A 108 -1.19 -12.00 -4.16
CA ALA A 108 -1.11 -11.28 -2.90
C ALA A 108 -2.49 -10.67 -2.60
N ALA A 109 -3.11 -11.08 -1.50
CA ALA A 109 -4.38 -10.53 -1.02
C ALA A 109 -4.14 -9.24 -0.23
N ILE A 110 -4.66 -8.12 -0.71
CA ILE A 110 -4.48 -6.78 -0.11
C ILE A 110 -5.84 -6.27 0.33
N LEU A 111 -5.97 -5.88 1.60
CA LEU A 111 -7.19 -5.26 2.12
C LEU A 111 -7.32 -3.84 1.58
N ALA A 112 -8.31 -3.60 0.74
CA ALA A 112 -8.54 -2.30 0.12
C ALA A 112 -9.31 -1.35 1.04
N HIS A 113 -8.86 -0.09 1.07
CA HIS A 113 -9.49 1.06 1.74
C HIS A 113 -10.35 0.76 2.99
N PRO A 114 -9.77 0.16 4.05
CA PRO A 114 -10.55 -0.28 5.21
C PRO A 114 -11.29 0.87 5.92
N ALA A 115 -10.80 2.11 5.83
CA ALA A 115 -11.50 3.29 6.34
C ALA A 115 -12.80 3.59 5.59
N TRP A 116 -12.83 3.48 4.25
CA TRP A 116 -14.08 3.59 3.48
C TRP A 116 -15.03 2.48 3.92
N SER A 117 -14.57 1.23 3.89
CA SER A 117 -15.37 0.04 4.19
C SER A 117 -15.77 -0.11 5.67
N LEU A 118 -15.35 0.82 6.55
CA LEU A 118 -15.61 0.78 7.99
C LEU A 118 -15.15 -0.52 8.67
N ASN A 119 -14.09 -1.14 8.16
CA ASN A 119 -13.55 -2.35 8.76
C ASN A 119 -12.90 -2.01 10.11
N THR A 120 -13.37 -2.66 11.18
CA THR A 120 -12.85 -2.41 12.54
C THR A 120 -11.48 -3.06 12.74
N PRO A 121 -10.65 -2.56 13.67
CA PRO A 121 -9.38 -3.17 14.01
C PRO A 121 -9.50 -4.66 14.39
N GLU A 122 -10.54 -5.04 15.14
CA GLU A 122 -10.78 -6.41 15.58
C GLU A 122 -11.09 -7.33 14.40
N PHE A 123 -11.87 -6.84 13.43
CA PHE A 123 -12.14 -7.59 12.22
C PHE A 123 -10.88 -7.78 11.39
N ILE A 124 -10.11 -6.72 11.15
CA ILE A 124 -8.83 -6.81 10.41
C ILE A 124 -7.88 -7.79 11.10
N ALA A 125 -7.80 -7.74 12.43
CA ALA A 125 -6.96 -8.65 13.22
C ALA A 125 -7.45 -10.12 13.22
N SER A 126 -8.71 -10.37 12.83
CA SER A 126 -9.25 -11.73 12.71
C SER A 126 -8.91 -12.41 11.38
N LEU A 127 -8.52 -11.63 10.36
CA LEU A 127 -8.20 -12.13 9.02
C LEU A 127 -6.77 -12.69 8.99
N ASN A 128 -6.58 -13.79 8.26
CA ASN A 128 -5.28 -14.44 8.09
C ASN A 128 -4.88 -14.44 6.62
N GLY A 129 -3.57 -14.36 6.35
CA GLY A 129 -3.03 -14.48 4.98
C GLY A 129 -3.08 -13.21 4.14
N LEU A 130 -3.42 -12.05 4.70
CA LEU A 130 -3.26 -10.77 4.01
C LEU A 130 -1.78 -10.47 3.75
N ALA A 131 -1.46 -10.04 2.53
CA ALA A 131 -0.16 -9.48 2.17
C ALA A 131 0.01 -8.03 2.67
N GLY A 132 -1.11 -7.36 2.97
CA GLY A 132 -1.13 -6.06 3.65
C GLY A 132 -2.47 -5.35 3.50
N ALA A 133 -2.48 -4.05 3.78
CA ALA A 133 -3.67 -3.20 3.70
C ALA A 133 -3.34 -1.81 3.18
N GLU A 134 -4.32 -1.16 2.55
CA GLU A 134 -4.19 0.22 2.09
C GLU A 134 -4.27 1.20 3.27
N ILE A 135 -3.14 1.86 3.58
CA ILE A 135 -3.13 3.01 4.50
C ILE A 135 -3.70 4.25 3.83
N TYR A 136 -3.53 4.37 2.51
CA TYR A 136 -4.04 5.49 1.73
C TYR A 136 -4.69 5.02 0.43
N ASN A 137 -5.89 5.52 0.15
CA ASN A 137 -6.63 5.24 -1.07
C ASN A 137 -7.24 6.56 -1.58
N SER A 138 -7.01 6.87 -2.86
CA SER A 138 -7.22 8.23 -3.37
C SER A 138 -8.68 8.51 -3.71
N VAL A 139 -9.37 7.58 -4.37
CA VAL A 139 -10.82 7.69 -4.67
C VAL A 139 -11.68 7.68 -3.40
N SER A 140 -11.20 7.08 -2.31
CA SER A 140 -11.82 7.20 -0.97
C SER A 140 -11.83 8.65 -0.44
N GLY A 141 -11.14 9.58 -1.09
CA GLY A 141 -11.11 10.99 -0.76
C GLY A 141 -12.40 11.76 -1.07
N TYR A 142 -12.31 13.08 -1.01
CA TYR A 142 -13.36 13.98 -1.49
C TYR A 142 -13.50 13.85 -3.03
N PRO A 143 -14.71 13.82 -3.60
CA PRO A 143 -16.01 14.08 -2.97
C PRO A 143 -16.78 12.82 -2.52
N PHE A 144 -16.13 11.65 -2.46
CA PHE A 144 -16.78 10.38 -2.15
C PHE A 144 -16.91 10.16 -0.64
N SER A 145 -16.25 9.14 -0.08
CA SER A 145 -16.40 8.81 1.34
C SER A 145 -15.70 9.80 2.27
N ALA A 146 -14.76 10.61 1.75
CA ALA A 146 -13.88 11.49 2.51
C ALA A 146 -13.08 10.73 3.60
N ARG A 147 -12.76 9.46 3.34
CA ARG A 147 -11.95 8.58 4.21
C ARG A 147 -10.74 8.00 3.45
N PRO A 148 -9.86 8.84 2.91
CA PRO A 148 -8.71 8.36 2.14
C PRO A 148 -7.63 7.72 3.00
N TYR A 149 -7.65 7.89 4.33
CA TYR A 149 -6.58 7.48 5.22
C TYR A 149 -7.05 6.50 6.29
N SER A 150 -6.36 5.37 6.41
CA SER A 150 -6.68 4.24 7.30
C SER A 150 -5.73 4.09 8.49
N GLY A 151 -4.78 5.01 8.68
CA GLY A 151 -3.67 4.82 9.64
C GLY A 151 -4.11 4.54 11.07
N THR A 152 -5.11 5.26 11.60
CA THR A 152 -5.63 5.00 12.96
C THR A 152 -6.17 3.58 13.11
N THR A 153 -6.94 3.10 12.14
CA THR A 153 -7.51 1.75 12.16
C THR A 153 -6.41 0.70 12.09
N LEU A 154 -5.42 0.89 11.22
CA LEU A 154 -4.31 -0.04 11.04
C LEU A 154 -3.33 -0.01 12.23
N ASP A 155 -3.14 1.12 12.90
CA ASP A 155 -2.35 1.21 14.13
C ASP A 155 -2.99 0.47 15.29
N LEU A 156 -4.32 0.54 15.41
CA LEU A 156 -5.06 -0.23 16.42
C LEU A 156 -5.01 -1.74 16.12
N ALA A 157 -5.08 -2.14 14.85
CA ALA A 157 -4.89 -3.54 14.45
C ALA A 157 -3.44 -4.01 14.74
N ALA A 158 -2.44 -3.19 14.45
CA ALA A 158 -1.04 -3.46 14.77
C ALA A 158 -0.81 -3.59 16.28
N LYS A 159 -1.44 -2.73 17.09
CA LYS A 159 -1.43 -2.83 18.55
C LYS A 159 -2.05 -4.14 19.05
N ALA A 160 -3.07 -4.65 18.37
CA ALA A 160 -3.68 -5.96 18.64
C ALA A 160 -2.84 -7.15 18.11
N GLY A 161 -1.68 -6.91 17.49
CA GLY A 161 -0.76 -7.93 16.99
C GLY A 161 -0.86 -8.21 15.48
N CYS A 162 -1.76 -7.54 14.76
CA CYS A 162 -1.91 -7.66 13.31
C CYS A 162 -1.09 -6.58 12.59
N LEU A 163 0.20 -6.85 12.37
CA LEU A 163 1.10 -5.94 11.67
C LEU A 163 1.04 -6.23 10.17
N LEU A 164 0.36 -5.37 9.43
CA LEU A 164 0.21 -5.49 7.97
C LEU A 164 1.15 -4.52 7.25
N PRO A 165 1.84 -4.96 6.18
CA PRO A 165 2.46 -4.05 5.22
C PRO A 165 1.45 -3.04 4.69
N LEU A 166 1.91 -1.81 4.47
CA LEU A 166 1.04 -0.68 4.14
C LEU A 166 1.17 -0.29 2.68
N PHE A 167 0.04 -0.24 1.98
CA PHE A 167 -0.07 0.16 0.58
C PHE A 167 -0.68 1.57 0.47
N ALA A 168 -0.28 2.30 -0.56
CA ALA A 168 -1.02 3.46 -1.04
C ALA A 168 -1.40 3.24 -2.49
N SER A 169 -2.61 3.63 -2.85
CA SER A 169 -3.15 3.42 -4.18
C SER A 169 -4.03 4.56 -4.64
N ASP A 170 -4.22 4.63 -5.95
CA ASP A 170 -5.17 5.57 -6.55
C ASP A 170 -6.60 5.02 -6.45
N ASP A 171 -6.76 3.71 -6.73
CA ASP A 171 -8.07 3.08 -6.92
C ASP A 171 -8.87 3.89 -7.95
N THR A 172 -8.18 4.16 -9.06
CA THR A 172 -8.67 5.09 -10.07
C THR A 172 -9.80 4.46 -10.86
N HIS A 173 -10.85 5.24 -11.05
CA HIS A 173 -11.97 4.92 -11.92
C HIS A 173 -12.10 5.93 -13.07
N TYR A 174 -11.29 7.00 -13.05
CA TYR A 174 -11.40 8.19 -13.91
C TYR A 174 -12.70 8.96 -13.67
N TYR A 175 -13.15 8.97 -12.43
CA TYR A 175 -14.31 9.71 -11.97
C TYR A 175 -13.99 11.20 -11.76
N ASN A 176 -12.80 11.51 -11.24
CA ASN A 176 -12.34 12.86 -10.89
C ASN A 176 -10.78 12.96 -10.87
N GLU A 177 -10.20 13.63 -9.86
CA GLU A 177 -8.75 13.86 -9.67
C GLU A 177 -8.07 12.83 -8.76
N GLU A 178 -8.52 11.56 -8.78
CA GLU A 178 -7.96 10.49 -7.96
C GLU A 178 -6.61 9.93 -8.45
N LEU A 179 -6.20 10.27 -9.67
CA LEU A 179 -5.00 9.73 -10.30
C LEU A 179 -3.69 10.25 -9.70
N PHE A 180 -2.70 9.37 -9.60
CA PHE A 180 -1.29 9.65 -9.28
C PHE A 180 -1.08 10.26 -7.89
N ARG A 181 -1.98 9.97 -6.96
CA ARG A 181 -1.98 10.47 -5.59
C ARG A 181 -1.40 9.45 -4.62
N GLY A 182 -1.62 8.16 -4.83
CA GLY A 182 -1.15 7.08 -3.98
C GLY A 182 -0.49 5.96 -4.79
N PHE A 183 0.70 5.54 -4.39
CA PHE A 183 1.42 4.46 -5.05
C PHE A 183 2.47 3.83 -4.11
N ILE A 184 3.11 2.77 -4.56
CA ILE A 184 4.22 2.13 -3.84
C ILE A 184 5.52 2.26 -4.62
N TYR A 185 6.63 2.31 -3.90
CA TYR A 185 7.95 2.00 -4.44
C TYR A 185 8.38 0.61 -3.97
N VAL A 186 8.66 -0.27 -4.92
CA VAL A 186 9.05 -1.67 -4.66
C VAL A 186 10.53 -1.86 -4.96
N ASN A 187 11.26 -2.42 -4.00
CA ASN A 187 12.64 -2.81 -4.16
C ASN A 187 12.74 -4.23 -4.74
N ALA A 188 12.94 -4.30 -6.05
CA ALA A 188 13.09 -5.54 -6.80
C ALA A 188 14.39 -5.53 -7.63
N GLU A 189 14.84 -6.71 -8.04
CA GLU A 189 16.06 -6.87 -8.85
C GLU A 189 15.83 -6.46 -10.31
N GLU A 190 14.63 -6.77 -10.82
CA GLU A 190 14.22 -6.61 -12.21
C GLU A 190 12.79 -6.07 -12.32
N LEU A 191 12.50 -5.41 -13.44
CA LEU A 191 11.14 -4.97 -13.76
C LEU A 191 10.40 -6.11 -14.48
N THR A 192 9.90 -7.06 -13.70
CA THR A 192 9.03 -8.13 -14.18
C THR A 192 7.92 -8.37 -13.16
N GLY A 193 6.74 -8.80 -13.61
CA GLY A 193 5.60 -9.03 -12.71
C GLY A 193 5.94 -9.97 -11.54
N LYS A 194 6.72 -11.03 -11.82
CA LYS A 194 7.19 -11.96 -10.79
C LYS A 194 8.15 -11.30 -9.78
N SER A 195 9.18 -10.58 -10.25
CA SER A 195 10.16 -9.95 -9.36
C SER A 195 9.51 -8.90 -8.46
N ILE A 196 8.57 -8.13 -9.00
CA ILE A 196 7.78 -7.16 -8.26
C ILE A 196 6.90 -7.85 -7.22
N LEU A 197 6.14 -8.88 -7.61
CA LEU A 197 5.25 -9.61 -6.68
C LEU A 197 6.04 -10.29 -5.55
N ASP A 198 7.17 -10.92 -5.85
CA ASP A 198 8.05 -11.53 -4.85
C ASP A 198 8.59 -10.49 -3.85
N ALA A 199 8.91 -9.28 -4.33
CA ALA A 199 9.32 -8.18 -3.47
C ALA A 199 8.19 -7.64 -2.60
N VAL A 200 6.98 -7.52 -3.15
CA VAL A 200 5.78 -7.13 -2.40
C VAL A 200 5.48 -8.15 -1.29
N LYS A 201 5.44 -9.45 -1.61
CA LYS A 201 5.21 -10.52 -0.63
C LYS A 201 6.28 -10.59 0.46
N ALA A 202 7.51 -10.19 0.14
CA ALA A 202 8.60 -10.10 1.12
C ALA A 202 8.64 -8.78 1.90
N GLY A 203 7.67 -7.87 1.69
CA GLY A 203 7.61 -6.57 2.38
C GLY A 203 8.72 -5.59 1.96
N ARG A 204 9.34 -5.78 0.79
CA ARG A 204 10.40 -4.90 0.27
C ARG A 204 9.82 -3.72 -0.50
N PHE A 205 8.98 -2.93 0.14
CA PHE A 205 8.36 -1.75 -0.45
C PHE A 205 7.95 -0.74 0.61
N TYR A 206 7.57 0.46 0.18
CA TYR A 206 6.88 1.43 1.03
C TYR A 206 5.82 2.19 0.23
N ALA A 207 4.80 2.69 0.93
CA ALA A 207 3.70 3.46 0.37
C ALA A 207 4.05 4.96 0.35
N THR A 208 3.61 5.68 -0.67
CA THR A 208 3.90 7.12 -0.81
C THR A 208 2.94 7.83 -1.75
N GLN A 209 2.89 9.15 -1.62
CA GLN A 209 2.27 10.09 -2.55
C GLN A 209 3.31 10.86 -3.38
N GLY A 210 4.59 10.55 -3.23
CA GLY A 210 5.68 11.35 -3.78
C GLY A 210 6.98 11.24 -2.99
N PRO A 211 6.97 11.53 -1.68
CA PRO A 211 8.18 11.55 -0.87
C PRO A 211 8.96 10.24 -0.93
N VAL A 212 10.29 10.33 -0.94
CA VAL A 212 11.20 9.18 -1.03
C VAL A 212 11.81 8.91 0.34
N ILE A 213 11.67 7.68 0.82
CA ILE A 213 12.34 7.21 2.03
C ILE A 213 13.71 6.69 1.62
N SER A 214 14.74 7.46 1.96
CA SER A 214 16.13 7.15 1.59
C SER A 214 16.78 6.09 2.47
N GLU A 215 16.36 6.00 3.74
CA GLU A 215 16.81 4.97 4.67
C GLU A 215 15.74 4.72 5.74
N GLU A 216 15.59 3.46 6.11
CA GLU A 216 14.78 2.98 7.24
C GLU A 216 15.62 1.94 8.01
N LYS A 217 15.76 2.10 9.33
CA LYS A 217 16.56 1.18 10.14
C LYS A 217 16.03 1.03 11.56
N VAL A 218 15.91 -0.22 12.02
CA VAL A 218 15.77 -0.56 13.45
C VAL A 218 17.09 -1.13 13.94
N PHE A 219 17.75 -0.48 14.90
CA PHE A 219 19.02 -0.94 15.44
C PHE A 219 19.31 -0.32 16.81
N GLY A 220 19.88 -1.10 17.74
CA GLY A 220 20.35 -0.59 19.03
C GLY A 220 19.25 0.06 19.89
N GLY A 221 18.02 -0.47 19.86
CA GLY A 221 16.88 0.09 20.60
C GLY A 221 16.33 1.39 20.01
N LYS A 222 16.67 1.71 18.76
CA LYS A 222 16.18 2.89 18.05
C LYS A 222 15.57 2.52 16.70
N TYR A 223 14.61 3.32 16.27
CA TYR A 223 14.08 3.32 14.92
C TYR A 223 14.43 4.64 14.24
N SER A 224 15.08 4.60 13.08
CA SER A 224 15.52 5.77 12.34
C SER A 224 14.99 5.76 10.91
N VAL A 225 14.58 6.94 10.45
CA VAL A 225 14.07 7.17 9.09
C VAL A 225 14.71 8.41 8.52
N SER A 226 15.17 8.33 7.27
CA SER A 226 15.80 9.44 6.54
C SER A 226 15.05 9.77 5.26
N ALA A 227 14.74 11.04 5.07
CA ALA A 227 14.06 11.56 3.88
C ALA A 227 14.28 13.08 3.75
N ASP A 228 14.11 13.62 2.54
CA ASP A 228 13.89 15.05 2.36
C ASP A 228 12.44 15.37 2.74
N ALA A 229 12.26 15.97 3.92
CA ALA A 229 10.96 16.10 4.56
C ALA A 229 10.84 17.42 5.32
N GLU A 230 9.61 17.93 5.43
CA GLU A 230 9.27 19.01 6.37
C GLU A 230 9.31 18.47 7.80
N TYR A 231 8.75 17.28 8.03
CA TYR A 231 8.82 16.56 9.29
C TYR A 231 8.69 15.04 9.11
N ILE A 232 9.17 14.30 10.11
CA ILE A 232 8.97 12.86 10.25
C ILE A 232 8.25 12.62 11.58
N GLN A 233 7.15 11.88 11.50
CA GLN A 233 6.32 11.49 12.64
C GLN A 233 6.45 9.99 12.88
N PHE A 234 6.70 9.60 14.13
CA PHE A 234 6.75 8.19 14.54
C PHE A 234 5.47 7.77 15.25
N TYR A 235 5.09 6.53 15.03
CA TYR A 235 3.91 5.86 15.58
C TYR A 235 4.36 4.56 16.25
N SER A 236 3.79 4.25 17.41
CA SER A 236 4.11 3.07 18.20
C SER A 236 2.91 2.68 19.07
N ALA A 237 3.00 1.57 19.81
CA ALA A 237 1.97 1.18 20.78
C ALA A 237 1.93 2.08 22.03
N SER A 238 2.96 2.91 22.27
CA SER A 238 2.98 3.90 23.35
C SER A 238 2.05 5.09 23.07
N PHE A 239 1.31 5.52 24.09
CA PHE A 239 0.39 6.67 23.99
C PHE A 239 1.10 8.03 23.86
N TRP A 240 2.35 8.12 24.34
CA TRP A 240 3.17 9.32 24.25
C TRP A 240 4.66 8.98 24.40
N ASN A 241 5.49 9.67 23.62
CA ASN A 241 6.94 9.69 23.76
C ASN A 241 7.43 11.09 23.39
N ALA A 242 8.43 11.62 24.09
CA ALA A 242 8.99 12.94 23.77
C ALA A 242 9.65 12.97 22.38
N ASP A 243 10.06 11.80 21.89
CA ASP A 243 10.74 11.57 20.61
C ASP A 243 9.77 11.23 19.45
N THR A 244 8.45 11.38 19.63
CA THR A 244 7.46 11.00 18.60
C THR A 244 7.53 11.88 17.35
N THR A 245 7.93 13.14 17.47
CA THR A 245 7.95 14.08 16.35
C THR A 245 9.33 14.69 16.19
N ALA A 246 9.99 14.41 15.07
CA ALA A 246 11.16 15.17 14.65
C ALA A 246 10.76 16.14 13.55
N ARG A 247 10.66 17.44 13.90
CA ARG A 247 10.60 18.50 12.87
C ARG A 247 11.99 18.63 12.27
N ILE A 248 12.12 18.23 11.01
CA ILE A 248 13.39 18.31 10.28
C ILE A 248 13.69 19.77 9.87
N GLY A 249 12.67 20.57 9.57
CA GLY A 249 12.81 21.95 9.06
C GLY A 249 13.49 23.03 9.93
N ARG A 250 14.11 22.71 11.08
CA ARG A 250 14.93 23.67 11.86
C ARG A 250 16.39 23.27 12.04
N ARG A 251 16.78 22.06 11.66
CA ARG A 251 18.17 21.60 11.73
C ARG A 251 18.48 20.87 10.43
N GLU A 252 19.70 20.96 9.96
CA GLU A 252 20.23 20.32 8.74
C GLU A 252 20.18 18.76 8.76
N ALA A 253 19.34 18.16 9.63
CA ALA A 253 19.23 16.74 9.84
C ALA A 253 18.38 16.10 8.74
N THR A 254 18.96 15.20 7.95
CA THR A 254 18.26 14.41 6.93
C THR A 254 17.60 13.14 7.49
N ALA A 255 17.68 12.95 8.82
CA ALA A 255 17.22 11.77 9.53
C ALA A 255 16.54 12.14 10.85
N ALA A 256 15.55 11.33 11.23
CA ALA A 256 14.88 11.36 12.50
C ALA A 256 15.05 10.02 13.24
N GLU A 257 15.02 10.04 14.57
CA GLU A 257 15.13 8.85 15.40
C GLU A 257 14.02 8.80 16.45
N PHE A 258 13.54 7.59 16.72
CA PHE A 258 12.62 7.25 17.80
C PHE A 258 13.30 6.24 18.72
N VAL A 259 13.31 6.53 20.03
CA VAL A 259 13.82 5.59 21.03
C VAL A 259 12.73 4.61 21.42
N ILE A 260 12.95 3.34 21.11
CA ILE A 260 12.03 2.23 21.37
C ILE A 260 11.97 1.97 22.88
N LYS A 261 10.76 1.86 23.42
CA LYS A 261 10.49 1.58 24.83
C LYS A 261 10.04 0.14 25.02
N PRO A 262 10.17 -0.43 26.24
CA PRO A 262 9.77 -1.82 26.50
C PRO A 262 8.31 -2.15 26.18
N GLN A 263 7.41 -1.17 26.24
CA GLN A 263 5.99 -1.35 25.92
C GLN A 263 5.63 -1.17 24.44
N ASP A 264 6.59 -0.81 23.58
CA ASP A 264 6.34 -0.67 22.15
C ASP A 264 6.32 -2.05 21.48
N SER A 265 5.13 -2.51 21.04
CA SER A 265 5.00 -3.75 20.28
C SER A 265 5.24 -3.57 18.77
N PHE A 266 5.18 -2.33 18.29
CA PHE A 266 5.50 -1.97 16.91
C PHE A 266 6.03 -0.53 16.84
N VAL A 267 6.70 -0.23 15.72
CA VAL A 267 7.02 1.13 15.29
C VAL A 267 6.76 1.30 13.80
N ARG A 268 6.35 2.50 13.38
CA ARG A 268 6.35 2.97 11.99
C ARG A 268 6.52 4.48 11.94
N ALA A 269 6.70 5.02 10.75
CA ALA A 269 6.86 6.45 10.52
C ALA A 269 6.03 6.94 9.35
N GLU A 270 5.72 8.23 9.40
CA GLU A 270 5.20 9.01 8.30
C GLU A 270 6.15 10.16 8.00
N VAL A 271 6.49 10.28 6.73
CA VAL A 271 7.33 11.35 6.19
C VAL A 271 6.40 12.33 5.48
N CYS A 272 6.41 13.60 5.89
CA CYS A 272 5.64 14.64 5.21
C CYS A 272 6.59 15.61 4.51
N ASP A 273 6.37 15.86 3.22
CA ASP A 273 7.15 16.85 2.47
C ASP A 273 6.59 18.28 2.63
N LYS A 274 7.28 19.24 2.01
CA LYS A 274 6.90 20.67 2.03
C LYS A 274 5.59 20.99 1.31
N SER A 275 5.11 20.06 0.48
CA SER A 275 3.83 20.16 -0.23
C SER A 275 2.69 19.49 0.53
N GLY A 276 2.96 18.89 1.70
CA GLY A 276 1.96 18.19 2.51
C GLY A 276 1.63 16.79 2.01
N LEU A 277 2.47 16.21 1.15
CA LEU A 277 2.33 14.82 0.69
C LEU A 277 3.09 13.88 1.62
N PHE A 278 2.63 12.64 1.70
CA PHE A 278 3.13 11.67 2.67
C PHE A 278 3.83 10.45 2.05
N ALA A 279 4.78 9.88 2.78
CA ALA A 279 5.21 8.50 2.63
C ALA A 279 5.10 7.76 3.96
N TRP A 280 4.79 6.46 3.89
CA TRP A 280 4.49 5.61 5.04
C TRP A 280 5.40 4.40 5.06
N THR A 281 6.09 4.18 6.17
CA THR A 281 6.76 2.90 6.41
C THR A 281 5.76 1.87 6.92
N SER A 282 5.97 0.60 6.57
CA SER A 282 5.18 -0.49 7.13
C SER A 282 5.56 -0.73 8.61
N PRO A 283 4.61 -1.10 9.48
CA PRO A 283 4.89 -1.38 10.89
C PRO A 283 5.93 -2.50 11.04
N LYS A 284 6.93 -2.25 11.87
CA LYS A 284 7.94 -3.22 12.26
C LYS A 284 7.63 -3.74 13.64
N LYS A 285 7.69 -5.06 13.79
CA LYS A 285 7.63 -5.71 15.10
C LYS A 285 8.92 -5.40 15.87
N ILE A 286 8.76 -5.08 17.15
CA ILE A 286 9.85 -4.83 18.11
C ILE A 286 10.01 -6.01 19.05
#